data_AF-A0A7C4G4L3-F1
#
_entry.id   AF-A0A7C4G4L3-F1
#
_cell.length_a   1.000
_cell.length_b   1.000
_cell.length_c   1.000
_cell.angle_alpha   90.00
_cell.angle_beta   90.00
_cell.angle_gamma   90.00
#
_symmetry.space_group_name_H-M   'P 1'
#
loop_
_entity.id
_entity.type
_entity.pdbx_description
1 polymer ?
#
loop_
_entity_poly.entity_id
_entity_poly.type
_entity_poly.pdbx_seq_one_letter_code
_entity_poly.pdbx_strand_id
1 'polypeptide(L)'
;MSHHAERVIDLRSYFGETARLADLPAYLERAVSEAGEGNDVILTGAAPIWMYLKIAHALHGKARRLLYRSPVTGDVLIFDHSPD
;
A
#
# COMPACT_ATOMS: atom_id res chain seq x y z
N MET A 1 -1.12 -24.85 3.69
CA MET A 1 -0.30 -23.65 4.00
C MET A 1 -0.77 -22.58 3.05
N SER A 2 -1.42 -21.53 3.54
CA SER A 2 -1.82 -20.43 2.67
C SER A 2 -0.56 -19.76 2.13
N HIS A 3 -0.40 -19.72 0.81
CA HIS A 3 0.73 -19.04 0.20
C HIS A 3 0.47 -17.54 0.26
N HIS A 4 1.10 -16.86 1.22
CA HIS A 4 1.11 -15.40 1.30
C HIS A 4 2.08 -14.87 0.23
N ALA A 5 1.59 -14.04 -0.69
CA ALA A 5 2.42 -13.45 -1.74
C ALA A 5 2.88 -12.05 -1.33
N GLU A 6 4.09 -11.68 -1.75
CA GLU A 6 4.54 -10.29 -1.69
C GLU A 6 3.91 -9.48 -2.82
N ARG A 7 3.36 -8.30 -2.50
CA ARG A 7 2.75 -7.36 -3.44
C ARG A 7 3.42 -6.00 -3.32
N VAL A 8 4.17 -5.62 -4.34
CA VAL A 8 4.76 -4.28 -4.44
C VAL A 8 3.80 -3.37 -5.20
N ILE A 9 3.37 -2.29 -4.57
CA ILE A 9 2.44 -1.31 -5.13
C ILE A 9 3.15 0.04 -5.25
N ASP A 10 3.34 0.50 -6.49
CA ASP A 10 3.89 1.83 -6.79
C ASP A 10 2.75 2.87 -6.90
N LEU A 11 2.60 3.68 -5.85
CA LEU A 11 1.59 4.72 -5.77
C LEU A 11 1.80 5.84 -6.78
N ARG A 12 3.02 6.03 -7.31
CA ARG A 12 3.26 7.01 -8.38
C ARG A 12 2.46 6.65 -9.62
N SER A 13 2.23 5.37 -9.89
CA SER A 13 1.49 4.89 -11.07
C SER A 13 -0.03 5.16 -11.00
N TYR A 14 -0.53 5.70 -9.90
CA TYR A 14 -1.98 5.88 -9.67
C TYR A 14 -2.53 7.17 -10.26
N PHE A 15 -1.66 8.11 -10.61
CA PHE A 15 -2.04 9.43 -11.11
C PHE A 15 -1.08 9.91 -12.20
N GLY A 16 -1.53 10.89 -12.99
CA GLY A 16 -0.72 11.55 -14.02
C GLY A 16 0.35 12.44 -13.40
N GLU A 17 0.25 13.75 -13.57
CA GLU A 17 1.21 14.71 -13.00
C GLU A 17 0.97 14.94 -11.50
N THR A 18 -0.29 15.12 -11.11
CA THR A 18 -0.69 15.51 -9.75
C THR A 18 -1.81 14.60 -9.25
N ALA A 19 -1.62 13.98 -8.09
CA ALA A 19 -2.66 13.23 -7.41
C ALA A 19 -3.76 14.17 -6.89
N ARG A 20 -5.03 13.81 -7.08
CA ARG A 20 -6.16 14.66 -6.69
C ARG A 20 -6.98 14.00 -5.59
N LEU A 21 -7.36 14.78 -4.58
CA LEU A 21 -8.23 14.28 -3.49
C LEU A 21 -9.61 13.82 -4.01
N ALA A 22 -10.11 14.43 -5.10
CA ALA A 22 -11.38 14.02 -5.72
C ALA A 22 -11.34 12.58 -6.26
N ASP A 23 -10.16 12.09 -6.64
CA ASP A 23 -9.94 10.76 -7.19
C ASP A 23 -9.59 9.73 -6.10
N LEU A 24 -9.56 10.15 -4.83
CA LEU A 24 -9.21 9.29 -3.69
C LEU A 24 -9.99 7.97 -3.67
N PRO A 25 -11.33 7.92 -3.91
CA PRO A 25 -12.05 6.65 -3.95
C PRO A 25 -11.46 5.65 -4.95
N ALA A 26 -11.08 6.10 -6.15
CA ALA A 26 -10.50 5.24 -7.18
C ALA A 26 -9.10 4.74 -6.79
N TYR A 27 -8.29 5.60 -6.15
CA TYR A 27 -6.99 5.20 -5.63
C TYR A 27 -7.10 4.11 -4.54
N LEU A 28 -8.09 4.24 -3.64
CA LEU A 28 -8.32 3.26 -2.59
C LEU A 28 -8.79 1.91 -3.16
N GLU A 29 -9.75 1.95 -4.09
CA GLU A 29 -10.26 0.75 -4.75
C GLU A 29 -9.13 -0.01 -5.47
N ARG A 30 -8.31 0.73 -6.23
CA ARG A 30 -7.15 0.16 -6.92
C ARG A 30 -6.15 -0.47 -5.95
N ALA A 31 -5.80 0.22 -4.85
CA ALA A 31 -4.87 -0.30 -3.86
C ALA A 31 -5.39 -1.58 -3.18
N VAL A 32 -6.67 -1.62 -2.79
CA VAL A 32 -7.27 -2.80 -2.17
C VAL A 32 -7.31 -3.97 -3.15
N SER A 33 -7.65 -3.71 -4.42
CA SER A 33 -7.65 -4.73 -5.47
C SER A 33 -6.25 -5.31 -5.73
N GLU A 34 -5.23 -4.45 -5.86
CA GLU A 34 -3.84 -4.88 -6.10
C GLU A 34 -3.22 -5.59 -4.89
N ALA A 35 -3.56 -5.16 -3.67
CA ALA A 35 -3.11 -5.79 -2.44
C ALA A 35 -3.69 -7.22 -2.27
N GLY A 36 -4.98 -7.38 -2.56
CA GLY A 36 -5.71 -8.60 -2.24
C GLY A 36 -5.81 -8.85 -0.73
N GLU A 37 -6.26 -10.04 -0.35
CA GLU A 37 -6.51 -10.42 1.05
C GLU A 37 -5.37 -11.30 1.59
N GLY A 38 -4.83 -10.95 2.76
CA GLY A 38 -3.84 -11.73 3.49
C GLY A 38 -2.42 -11.71 2.89
N ASN A 39 -2.14 -10.85 1.92
CA ASN A 39 -0.81 -10.71 1.32
C ASN A 39 0.10 -9.78 2.14
N ASP A 40 1.39 -9.88 1.87
CA ASP A 40 2.39 -8.96 2.37
C ASP A 40 2.54 -7.80 1.38
N VAL A 41 2.22 -6.59 1.81
CA VAL A 41 2.16 -5.44 0.90
C VAL A 41 3.30 -4.48 1.17
N ILE A 42 3.91 -4.00 0.09
CA ILE A 42 4.94 -2.97 0.13
C ILE A 42 4.46 -1.78 -0.70
N LEU A 43 4.27 -0.63 -0.06
CA LEU A 43 3.97 0.63 -0.74
C LEU A 43 5.26 1.34 -1.09
N THR A 44 5.35 1.85 -2.32
CA THR A 44 6.48 2.64 -2.79
C THR A 44 6.03 3.73 -3.77
N GLY A 45 6.98 4.50 -4.29
CA GLY A 45 6.74 5.55 -5.28
C GLY A 45 6.62 6.96 -4.70
N ALA A 46 6.92 7.96 -5.52
CA ALA A 46 6.73 9.35 -5.15
C ALA A 46 5.24 9.70 -5.19
N ALA A 47 4.60 9.77 -4.02
CA ALA A 47 3.20 10.14 -3.85
C ALA A 47 3.00 11.04 -2.62
N PRO A 48 1.94 11.85 -2.56
CA PRO A 48 1.68 12.71 -1.41
C PRO A 48 1.47 11.91 -0.12
N ILE A 49 1.87 12.49 1.01
CA ILE A 49 1.76 11.86 2.34
C ILE A 49 0.32 11.43 2.64
N TRP A 50 -0.67 12.28 2.30
CA TRP A 50 -2.08 11.96 2.55
C TRP A 50 -2.53 10.68 1.83
N MET A 51 -1.96 10.37 0.67
CA MET A 51 -2.30 9.19 -0.12
C MET A 51 -1.78 7.93 0.55
N TYR A 52 -0.53 7.96 1.01
CA TYR A 52 0.06 6.91 1.83
C TYR A 52 -0.77 6.63 3.08
N LEU A 53 -1.17 7.68 3.82
CA LEU A 53 -1.97 7.51 5.04
C LEU A 53 -3.34 6.89 4.76
N LYS A 54 -4.04 7.36 3.73
CA LYS A 54 -5.37 6.83 3.37
C LYS A 54 -5.31 5.40 2.87
N ILE A 55 -4.33 5.07 2.01
CA ILE A 55 -4.15 3.71 1.49
C ILE A 55 -3.70 2.76 2.60
N ALA A 56 -2.71 3.14 3.43
CA ALA A 56 -2.29 2.32 4.56
C ALA A 56 -3.45 2.00 5.50
N HIS A 57 -4.32 2.97 5.78
CA HIS A 57 -5.52 2.75 6.57
C HIS A 57 -6.53 1.81 5.89
N ALA A 58 -6.77 1.96 4.58
CA ALA A 58 -7.67 1.08 3.84
C ALA A 58 -7.15 -0.37 3.73
N LEU A 59 -5.83 -0.55 3.72
CA LEU A 59 -5.19 -1.86 3.70
C LEU A 59 -5.09 -2.49 5.10
N HIS A 60 -5.32 -1.73 6.17
CA HIS A 60 -5.33 -2.25 7.52
C HIS A 60 -6.50 -3.22 7.72
N GLY A 61 -6.19 -4.48 8.04
CA GLY A 61 -7.17 -5.58 8.09
C GLY A 61 -7.42 -6.27 6.74
N LYS A 62 -6.68 -5.90 5.69
CA LYS A 62 -6.67 -6.55 4.37
C LYS A 62 -5.32 -7.21 4.10
N ALA A 63 -4.25 -6.44 4.24
CA ALA A 63 -2.89 -6.95 4.20
C ALA A 63 -2.54 -7.67 5.51
N ARG A 64 -1.74 -8.73 5.42
CA ARG A 64 -1.16 -9.39 6.60
C ARG A 64 -0.12 -8.49 7.26
N ARG A 65 0.77 -7.91 6.46
CA ARG A 65 1.74 -6.89 6.87
C ARG A 65 1.85 -5.81 5.80
N LEU A 66 2.19 -4.60 6.22
CA LEU A 66 2.38 -3.45 5.33
C LEU A 66 3.73 -2.81 5.60
N LEU A 67 4.52 -2.65 4.55
CA LEU A 67 5.80 -1.92 4.58
C LEU A 67 5.73 -0.70 3.67
N TYR A 68 6.48 0.33 4.04
CA TYR A 68 6.85 1.44 3.16
C TYR A 68 8.28 1.23 2.67
N ARG A 69 8.49 1.29 1.36
CA ARG A 69 9.82 1.18 0.74
C ARG A 69 10.24 2.50 0.12
N SER A 70 11.38 3.02 0.57
CA SER A 70 12.03 4.19 -0.03
C SER A 70 13.48 3.89 -0.41
N PRO A 71 14.05 4.59 -1.42
CA PRO A 71 15.46 4.46 -1.77
C PRO A 71 16.44 4.82 -0.64
N VAL A 72 15.99 5.59 0.35
CA VAL A 72 16.85 6.12 1.43
C VAL A 72 16.82 5.21 2.65
N THR A 73 15.63 4.74 3.04
CA THR A 73 15.43 3.97 4.28
C THR A 73 15.37 2.47 4.04
N GLY A 74 15.23 2.03 2.79
CA GLY A 74 14.78 0.67 2.50
C GLY A 74 13.35 0.45 3.02
N ASP A 75 13.09 -0.75 3.54
CA ASP A 75 11.78 -1.15 4.04
C ASP A 75 11.57 -0.73 5.49
N VAL A 76 10.47 -0.04 5.72
CA VAL A 76 10.01 0.36 7.05
C VAL A 76 8.66 -0.29 7.29
N LEU A 77 8.56 -1.09 8.35
CA LEU A 77 7.31 -1.72 8.76
C LEU A 77 6.31 -0.65 9.24
N ILE A 78 5.10 -0.65 8.67
CA ILE A 78 3.98 0.19 9.12
C ILE A 78 3.11 -0.59 10.11
N PHE A 79 2.71 -1.80 9.74
CA PHE A 79 2.00 -2.71 10.64
C PHE A 79 2.30 -4.18 10.28
N ASP A 80 2.14 -5.05 11.26
CA ASP A 80 2.25 -6.50 11.11
C ASP A 80 1.15 -7.19 11.93
N HIS A 81 0.32 -7.98 11.26
CA HIS A 81 -0.70 -8.85 11.85
C HIS A 81 -0.37 -10.33 11.65
N SER A 82 0.89 -10.65 11.36
CA SER A 82 1.36 -12.03 11.31
C SER A 82 1.20 -12.67 12.71
N PRO A 83 0.60 -13.87 12.80
CA PRO A 83 0.35 -14.54 14.08
C PRO A 83 1.60 -15.19 14.71
N ASP A 84 2.73 -15.16 14.01
CA ASP A 84 3.99 -15.85 14.29
C ASP A 84 5.10 -14.91 14.80
#